data_AF-A0A0P6S436-F1
#
_entry.id   AF-A0A0P6S436-F1
#
_cell.length_a   1.000
_cell.length_b   1.000
_cell.length_c   1.000
_cell.angle_alpha   90.00
_cell.angle_beta   90.00
_cell.angle_gamma   90.00
#
_symmetry.space_group_name_H-M   'P 1'
#
loop_
_entity.id
_entity.type
_entity.pdbx_description
1 polymer ?
#
loop_
_entity_poly.entity_id
_entity_poly.type
_entity_poly.pdbx_seq_one_letter_code
_entity_poly.pdbx_strand_id
1 'polypeptide(L)'
;MTATPPVTTYPSADPAHRRADMRVHAVGLGLILVAGAALSYKASTGLNIGLVAALGLYVLSVLASNIASCLYHFAPWHDRRLLLRRIDHAAIYPSITGTFTPFFVQAGTTWTWTLLFLCWGLTALAIWNKITNENVKSRWSTASYLGLGAIGLGALPDLTMIPTASLYCILLGVTSFVIGTGFYARKTLPYRYAIWHIWVNIGGIFMFTGIWMSLF
;
A
#
# COMPACT_ATOMS: atom_id res chain seq x y z
N MET A 1 46.48 8.43 0.60
CA MET A 1 45.40 8.20 -0.39
C MET A 1 44.08 8.11 0.37
N THR A 2 43.27 9.16 0.35
CA THR A 2 41.92 9.12 0.93
C THR A 2 41.04 8.30 -0.01
N ALA A 3 40.68 7.08 0.37
CA ALA A 3 39.75 6.26 -0.39
C ALA A 3 38.46 7.05 -0.60
N THR A 4 38.02 7.18 -1.86
CA THR A 4 36.72 7.76 -2.19
C THR A 4 35.64 6.95 -1.45
N PRO A 5 34.77 7.60 -0.67
CA PRO A 5 33.72 6.88 0.04
C PRO A 5 32.83 6.15 -0.98
N PRO A 6 32.33 4.94 -0.65
CA PRO A 6 31.50 4.17 -1.55
C PRO A 6 30.26 4.97 -1.97
N VAL A 7 29.92 4.93 -3.25
CA VAL A 7 28.77 5.65 -3.81
C VAL A 7 27.48 5.09 -3.22
N THR A 8 26.84 5.84 -2.32
CA THR A 8 25.58 5.41 -1.71
C THR A 8 24.40 5.74 -2.63
N THR A 9 23.57 4.74 -2.91
CA THR A 9 22.39 4.84 -3.80
C THR A 9 21.06 4.98 -3.04
N TYR A 10 21.06 5.54 -1.83
CA TYR A 10 19.81 5.71 -1.06
C TYR A 10 18.83 6.66 -1.78
N PRO A 11 17.51 6.49 -1.60
CA PRO A 11 16.52 7.41 -2.19
C PRO A 11 16.70 8.87 -1.74
N SER A 12 17.11 9.08 -0.48
CA SER A 12 17.52 10.38 0.04
C SER A 12 19.00 10.38 0.40
N ALA A 13 19.75 11.35 -0.13
CA ALA A 13 21.17 11.54 0.18
C ALA A 13 21.39 12.07 1.62
N ASP A 14 20.42 12.79 2.17
CA ASP A 14 20.50 13.38 3.51
C ASP A 14 20.22 12.34 4.62
N PRO A 15 21.16 12.10 5.56
CA PRO A 15 20.95 11.18 6.68
C PRO A 15 19.78 11.53 7.60
N ALA A 16 19.49 12.82 7.84
CA ALA A 16 18.37 13.25 8.66
C ALA A 16 17.03 12.89 8.02
N HIS A 17 16.90 13.10 6.70
CA HIS A 17 15.73 12.66 5.94
C HIS A 17 15.52 11.15 6.03
N ARG A 18 16.60 10.36 5.89
CA ARG A 18 16.53 8.89 6.01
C ARG A 18 16.13 8.43 7.40
N ARG A 19 16.67 9.03 8.46
CA ARG A 19 16.30 8.67 9.85
C ARG A 19 14.83 8.98 10.16
N ALA A 20 14.32 10.11 9.67
CA ALA A 20 12.91 10.43 9.81
C ALA A 20 12.04 9.38 9.11
N ASP A 21 12.37 9.06 7.87
CA ASP A 21 11.65 8.07 7.06
C ASP A 21 11.68 6.66 7.69
N MET A 22 12.82 6.26 8.24
CA MET A 22 12.98 4.99 8.96
C MET A 22 12.07 4.89 10.18
N ARG A 23 11.93 5.97 10.96
CA ARG A 23 11.02 6.00 12.11
C ARG A 23 9.56 5.86 11.67
N VAL A 24 9.18 6.54 10.58
CA VAL A 24 7.82 6.45 10.01
C VAL A 24 7.52 5.02 9.55
N HIS A 25 8.49 4.36 8.89
CA HIS A 25 8.37 2.96 8.49
C HIS A 25 8.27 2.01 9.68
N ALA A 26 9.09 2.20 10.73
CA ALA A 26 9.05 1.37 11.93
C ALA A 26 7.70 1.47 12.66
N VAL A 27 7.15 2.69 12.78
CA VAL A 27 5.79 2.90 13.32
C VAL A 27 4.76 2.21 12.44
N GLY A 28 4.85 2.38 11.11
CA GLY A 28 3.94 1.73 10.16
C GLY A 28 3.97 0.20 10.26
N LEU A 29 5.16 -0.40 10.36
CA LEU A 29 5.33 -1.84 10.53
C LEU A 29 4.70 -2.32 11.84
N GLY A 30 4.93 -1.61 12.94
CA GLY A 30 4.31 -1.92 14.24
C GLY A 30 2.78 -1.88 14.17
N LEU A 31 2.22 -0.84 13.54
CA LEU A 31 0.78 -0.73 13.32
C LEU A 31 0.24 -1.88 12.46
N ILE A 32 0.91 -2.22 11.35
CA ILE A 32 0.50 -3.32 10.46
C ILE A 32 0.50 -4.66 11.19
N LEU A 33 1.53 -4.94 12.00
CA LEU A 33 1.63 -6.20 12.74
C LEU A 33 0.55 -6.31 13.82
N VAL A 34 0.33 -5.26 14.61
CA VAL A 34 -0.70 -5.24 15.66
C VAL A 34 -2.10 -5.33 15.05
N ALA A 35 -2.39 -4.49 14.05
CA ALA A 35 -3.68 -4.46 13.36
C ALA A 35 -3.95 -5.79 12.63
N GLY A 36 -2.96 -6.32 11.91
CA GLY A 36 -3.07 -7.60 11.21
C GLY A 36 -3.30 -8.77 12.16
N ALA A 37 -2.61 -8.81 13.31
CA ALA A 37 -2.83 -9.83 14.33
C ALA A 37 -4.24 -9.73 14.94
N ALA A 38 -4.69 -8.52 15.30
CA ALA A 38 -6.04 -8.30 15.82
C ALA A 38 -7.13 -8.72 14.81
N LEU A 39 -6.95 -8.36 13.54
CA LEU A 39 -7.88 -8.70 12.46
C LEU A 39 -7.94 -10.22 12.23
N SER A 40 -6.77 -10.87 12.21
CA SER A 40 -6.66 -12.32 12.01
C SER A 40 -7.30 -13.10 13.16
N TYR A 41 -7.07 -12.66 14.40
CA TYR A 41 -7.69 -13.24 15.59
C TYR A 41 -9.21 -13.13 15.52
N LYS A 42 -9.76 -11.92 15.31
CA LYS A 42 -11.21 -11.74 15.22
C LYS A 42 -11.83 -12.52 14.08
N ALA A 43 -11.22 -12.51 12.90
CA ALA A 43 -11.70 -13.25 11.73
C ALA A 43 -11.81 -14.75 11.99
N SER A 44 -10.85 -15.34 12.71
CA SER A 44 -10.83 -16.77 13.03
C SER A 44 -11.99 -17.25 13.89
N THR A 45 -12.68 -16.34 14.58
CA THR A 45 -13.73 -16.67 15.56
C THR A 45 -15.15 -16.45 15.07
N GLY A 46 -15.36 -15.92 13.85
CA GLY A 46 -16.72 -15.54 13.43
C GLY A 46 -16.97 -15.27 11.95
N LEU A 47 -15.96 -15.34 11.07
CA LEU A 47 -16.15 -15.09 9.64
C LEU A 47 -16.08 -16.37 8.82
N ASN A 48 -16.79 -16.37 7.68
CA ASN A 48 -16.68 -17.46 6.71
C ASN A 48 -15.29 -17.49 6.05
N ILE A 49 -14.93 -18.65 5.47
CA ILE A 49 -13.60 -18.88 4.90
C ILE A 49 -13.21 -17.89 3.79
N GLY A 50 -14.18 -17.41 3.00
CA GLY A 50 -13.93 -16.44 1.93
C GLY A 50 -13.48 -15.09 2.49
N LEU A 51 -14.12 -14.61 3.54
CA LEU A 51 -13.72 -13.38 4.23
C LEU A 51 -12.40 -13.53 4.98
N VAL A 52 -12.16 -14.68 5.62
CA VAL A 52 -10.87 -14.96 6.27
C VAL A 52 -9.73 -14.90 5.25
N ALA A 53 -9.90 -15.51 4.07
CA ALA A 53 -8.92 -15.46 2.98
C ALA A 53 -8.73 -14.02 2.45
N ALA A 54 -9.82 -13.27 2.28
CA ALA A 54 -9.77 -11.87 1.84
C ALA A 54 -8.97 -10.99 2.81
N LEU A 55 -9.18 -11.14 4.11
CA LEU A 55 -8.44 -10.42 5.15
C LEU A 55 -6.97 -10.86 5.21
N GLY A 56 -6.69 -12.15 5.02
CA GLY A 56 -5.32 -12.66 4.90
C GLY A 56 -4.58 -12.02 3.72
N LEU A 57 -5.21 -11.94 2.54
CA LEU A 57 -4.66 -11.26 1.37
C LEU A 57 -4.40 -9.78 1.62
N TYR A 58 -5.32 -9.08 2.27
CA TYR A 58 -5.14 -7.69 2.69
C TYR A 58 -3.89 -7.52 3.57
N VAL A 59 -3.81 -8.25 4.69
CA VAL A 59 -2.73 -8.13 5.67
C VAL A 59 -1.37 -8.46 5.04
N LEU A 60 -1.30 -9.55 4.27
CA LEU A 60 -0.06 -9.94 3.59
C LEU A 60 0.38 -8.90 2.56
N SER A 61 -0.55 -8.29 1.85
CA SER A 61 -0.23 -7.29 0.82
C SER A 61 0.33 -6.00 1.42
N VAL A 62 -0.28 -5.49 2.49
CA VAL A 62 0.22 -4.29 3.17
C VAL A 62 1.56 -4.54 3.87
N LEU A 63 1.73 -5.73 4.48
CA LEU A 63 2.98 -6.13 5.11
C LEU A 63 4.11 -6.27 4.07
N ALA A 64 3.85 -6.96 2.97
CA ALA A 64 4.82 -7.11 1.89
C ALA A 64 5.24 -5.76 1.30
N SER A 65 4.28 -4.84 1.12
CA SER A 65 4.56 -3.48 0.66
C SER A 65 5.44 -2.71 1.63
N ASN A 66 5.16 -2.76 2.94
CA ASN A 66 5.98 -2.09 3.95
C ASN A 66 7.41 -2.67 4.01
N ILE A 67 7.56 -4.00 3.97
CA ILE A 67 8.86 -4.66 3.96
C ILE A 67 9.66 -4.30 2.70
N ALA A 68 9.04 -4.38 1.52
CA ALA A 68 9.70 -4.02 0.26
C ALA A 68 10.21 -2.57 0.29
N SER A 69 9.41 -1.66 0.85
CA SER A 69 9.77 -0.26 1.02
C SER A 69 10.92 -0.06 2.00
N CYS A 70 10.89 -0.74 3.15
CA CYS A 70 11.99 -0.73 4.11
C CYS A 70 13.31 -1.21 3.47
N LEU A 71 13.27 -2.30 2.71
CA LEU A 71 14.45 -2.82 2.01
C LEU A 71 14.95 -1.81 0.98
N TYR A 72 14.05 -1.22 0.18
CA TYR A 72 14.41 -0.21 -0.81
C TYR A 72 14.99 1.07 -0.19
N HIS A 73 14.50 1.51 0.97
CA HIS A 73 14.93 2.76 1.57
C HIS A 73 16.18 2.62 2.45
N PHE A 74 16.36 1.47 3.13
CA PHE A 74 17.31 1.39 4.24
C PHE A 74 18.32 0.26 4.14
N ALA A 75 18.08 -0.80 3.35
CA ALA A 75 19.05 -1.90 3.25
C ALA A 75 20.38 -1.41 2.65
N PRO A 76 21.55 -1.92 3.09
CA PRO A 76 22.86 -1.49 2.61
C PRO A 76 23.21 -2.01 1.20
N TRP A 77 22.30 -2.70 0.52
CA TRP A 77 22.54 -3.37 -0.76
C TRP A 77 22.48 -2.40 -1.96
N HIS A 78 23.52 -1.58 -2.11
CA HIS A 78 23.59 -0.55 -3.14
C HIS A 78 23.53 -1.10 -4.57
N ASP A 79 24.17 -2.24 -4.84
CA ASP A 79 24.19 -2.88 -6.15
C ASP A 79 22.82 -3.42 -6.57
N ARG A 80 21.95 -3.71 -5.60
CA ARG A 80 20.59 -4.24 -5.82
C ARG A 80 19.51 -3.17 -5.74
N ARG A 81 19.88 -1.90 -5.51
CA ARG A 81 18.90 -0.82 -5.24
C ARG A 81 17.89 -0.64 -6.36
N LEU A 82 18.31 -0.79 -7.62
CA LEU A 82 17.41 -0.69 -8.76
C LEU A 82 16.32 -1.77 -8.72
N LEU A 83 16.69 -3.01 -8.41
CA LEU A 83 15.74 -4.11 -8.25
C LEU A 83 14.82 -3.86 -7.04
N LEU A 84 15.38 -3.46 -5.89
CA LEU A 84 14.58 -3.16 -4.69
C LEU A 84 13.56 -2.05 -4.95
N ARG A 85 13.94 -1.01 -5.71
CA ARG A 85 13.02 0.05 -6.14
C ARG A 85 11.85 -0.50 -6.95
N ARG A 86 12.12 -1.46 -7.84
CA ARG A 86 11.09 -2.07 -8.68
C ARG A 86 10.16 -2.93 -7.86
N ILE A 87 10.69 -3.71 -6.91
CA ILE A 87 9.91 -4.54 -5.98
C ILE A 87 9.04 -3.64 -5.08
N ASP A 88 9.61 -2.60 -4.47
CA ASP A 88 8.89 -1.64 -3.64
C ASP A 88 7.72 -1.00 -4.41
N HIS A 89 7.99 -0.43 -5.58
CA HIS A 89 6.96 0.15 -6.41
C HIS A 89 5.94 -0.87 -6.94
N ALA A 90 6.34 -2.13 -7.16
CA ALA A 90 5.42 -3.20 -7.57
C ALA A 90 4.49 -3.61 -6.42
N ALA A 91 4.99 -3.62 -5.18
CA ALA A 91 4.22 -4.03 -4.00
C ALA A 91 3.08 -3.07 -3.64
N ILE A 92 3.06 -1.86 -4.20
CA ILE A 92 1.94 -0.92 -4.08
C ILE A 92 0.66 -1.49 -4.74
N TYR A 93 0.77 -2.17 -5.88
CA TYR A 93 -0.39 -2.74 -6.59
C TYR A 93 -1.19 -3.76 -5.75
N PRO A 94 -0.57 -4.84 -5.21
CA PRO A 94 -1.27 -5.77 -4.35
C PRO A 94 -1.73 -5.11 -3.05
N SER A 95 -1.01 -4.11 -2.52
CA SER A 95 -1.47 -3.35 -1.34
C SER A 95 -2.80 -2.64 -1.61
N ILE A 96 -2.95 -1.98 -2.77
CA ILE A 96 -4.21 -1.34 -3.18
C ILE A 96 -5.31 -2.39 -3.38
N THR A 97 -5.08 -3.39 -4.23
CA THR A 97 -6.11 -4.41 -4.54
C THR A 97 -6.48 -5.25 -3.33
N GLY A 98 -5.51 -5.66 -2.54
CA GLY A 98 -5.71 -6.40 -1.29
C GLY A 98 -6.56 -5.62 -0.30
N THR A 99 -6.39 -4.29 -0.20
CA THR A 99 -7.21 -3.43 0.66
C THR A 99 -8.69 -3.42 0.27
N PHE A 100 -9.02 -3.47 -1.02
CA PHE A 100 -10.41 -3.53 -1.48
C PHE A 100 -11.03 -4.94 -1.41
N THR A 101 -10.19 -5.98 -1.38
CA THR A 101 -10.63 -7.38 -1.48
C THR A 101 -11.66 -7.77 -0.40
N PRO A 102 -11.48 -7.45 0.91
CA PRO A 102 -12.49 -7.72 1.93
C PRO A 102 -13.85 -7.08 1.64
N PHE A 103 -13.88 -5.82 1.18
CA PHE A 103 -15.14 -5.14 0.85
C PHE A 103 -15.86 -5.80 -0.34
N PHE A 104 -15.10 -6.22 -1.36
CA PHE A 104 -15.68 -6.86 -2.53
C PHE A 104 -16.28 -8.22 -2.20
N VAL A 105 -15.56 -9.02 -1.40
CA VAL A 105 -16.02 -10.34 -0.95
C VAL A 105 -17.20 -10.20 0.01
N GLN A 106 -17.21 -9.18 0.87
CA GLN A 106 -18.31 -8.90 1.78
C GLN A 106 -19.60 -8.52 1.06
N ALA A 107 -19.53 -7.66 0.05
CA ALA A 107 -20.70 -7.27 -0.74
C ALA A 107 -21.20 -8.44 -1.60
N GLY A 108 -20.28 -9.23 -2.16
CA GLY A 108 -20.58 -10.49 -2.84
C GLY A 108 -21.48 -10.36 -4.08
N THR A 109 -21.64 -9.16 -4.63
CA THR A 109 -22.46 -8.93 -5.83
C THR A 109 -21.68 -9.31 -7.09
N THR A 110 -22.39 -9.54 -8.20
CA THR A 110 -21.75 -9.78 -9.50
C THR A 110 -20.75 -8.67 -9.85
N TRP A 111 -21.10 -7.41 -9.56
CA TRP A 111 -20.25 -6.26 -9.85
C TRP A 111 -18.99 -6.22 -8.99
N THR A 112 -19.09 -6.48 -7.68
CA THR A 112 -17.89 -6.50 -6.82
C THR A 112 -16.97 -7.67 -7.15
N TRP A 113 -17.50 -8.82 -7.58
CA TRP A 113 -16.69 -9.91 -8.12
C TRP A 113 -16.00 -9.53 -9.44
N THR A 114 -16.70 -8.86 -10.36
CA THR A 114 -16.08 -8.32 -11.59
C THR A 114 -14.92 -7.38 -11.27
N LEU A 115 -15.12 -6.45 -10.33
CA LEU A 115 -14.07 -5.52 -9.88
C LEU A 115 -12.91 -6.25 -9.21
N LEU A 116 -13.17 -7.29 -8.41
CA LEU A 116 -12.12 -8.10 -7.79
C LEU A 116 -11.20 -8.73 -8.85
N PHE A 117 -11.77 -9.43 -9.83
CA PHE A 117 -10.99 -10.08 -10.88
C PHE A 117 -10.26 -9.07 -11.76
N LEU A 118 -10.91 -7.95 -12.10
CA LEU A 118 -10.31 -6.87 -12.86
C LEU A 118 -9.09 -6.28 -12.13
N CYS A 119 -9.26 -5.91 -10.86
CA CYS A 119 -8.20 -5.31 -10.06
C CYS A 119 -7.01 -6.26 -9.86
N TRP A 120 -7.24 -7.55 -9.56
CA TRP A 120 -6.15 -8.53 -9.42
C TRP A 120 -5.47 -8.82 -10.75
N GLY A 121 -6.20 -8.87 -11.87
CA GLY A 121 -5.63 -9.01 -13.20
C GLY A 121 -4.74 -7.83 -13.59
N LEU A 122 -5.19 -6.60 -13.33
CA LEU A 122 -4.39 -5.38 -13.52
C LEU A 122 -3.18 -5.34 -12.60
N THR A 123 -3.32 -5.78 -11.35
CA THR A 123 -2.20 -5.89 -10.40
C THR A 123 -1.14 -6.87 -10.87
N ALA A 124 -1.53 -8.06 -11.35
CA ALA A 124 -0.59 -9.04 -11.90
C ALA A 124 0.16 -8.47 -13.12
N LEU A 125 -0.57 -7.84 -14.05
CA LEU A 125 0.02 -7.19 -15.24
C LEU A 125 0.99 -6.07 -14.84
N ALA A 126 0.63 -5.27 -13.85
CA ALA A 126 1.43 -4.14 -13.41
C ALA A 126 2.70 -4.57 -12.67
N ILE A 127 2.62 -5.62 -11.82
CA ILE A 127 3.79 -6.25 -11.21
C ILE A 127 4.72 -6.78 -12.31
N TRP A 128 4.19 -7.56 -13.26
CA TRP A 128 4.96 -8.11 -14.38
C TRP A 128 5.71 -7.01 -15.12
N ASN A 129 5.00 -5.96 -15.55
CA ASN A 129 5.60 -4.83 -16.26
C ASN A 129 6.66 -4.13 -15.40
N LYS A 130 6.43 -3.95 -14.10
CA LYS A 130 7.39 -3.27 -13.22
C LYS A 130 8.67 -4.07 -13.02
N ILE A 131 8.57 -5.40 -12.93
CA ILE A 131 9.69 -6.31 -12.71
C ILE A 131 10.45 -6.66 -14.01
N THR A 132 9.82 -6.55 -15.18
CA THR A 132 10.48 -6.81 -16.48
C THR A 132 10.96 -5.55 -17.19
N ASN A 133 10.24 -4.44 -17.09
CA ASN A 133 10.60 -3.18 -17.75
C ASN A 133 11.32 -2.19 -16.81
N GLU A 134 12.59 -1.91 -17.06
CA GLU A 134 13.42 -1.00 -16.25
C GLU A 134 13.13 0.49 -16.51
N ASN A 135 12.50 0.79 -17.64
CA ASN A 135 12.32 2.15 -18.15
C ASN A 135 10.98 2.79 -17.75
N VAL A 136 10.18 2.14 -16.90
CA VAL A 136 8.87 2.65 -16.49
C VAL A 136 9.02 3.93 -15.67
N LYS A 137 8.67 5.07 -16.27
CA LYS A 137 8.74 6.40 -15.64
C LYS A 137 7.81 6.47 -14.42
N SER A 138 8.29 7.08 -13.33
CA SER A 138 7.54 7.18 -12.07
C SER A 138 6.14 7.78 -12.22
N ARG A 139 5.95 8.76 -13.11
CA ARG A 139 4.64 9.40 -13.32
C ARG A 139 3.56 8.43 -13.80
N TRP A 140 3.93 7.46 -14.63
CA TRP A 140 3.00 6.47 -15.17
C TRP A 140 2.63 5.43 -14.13
N SER A 141 3.59 5.04 -13.29
CA SER A 141 3.29 4.21 -12.11
C SER A 141 2.31 4.92 -11.17
N THR A 142 2.57 6.19 -10.82
CA THR A 142 1.67 6.98 -9.98
C THR A 142 0.25 7.06 -10.56
N ALA A 143 0.12 7.38 -11.85
CA ALA A 143 -1.18 7.42 -12.51
C ALA A 143 -1.91 6.06 -12.46
N SER A 144 -1.19 4.96 -12.66
CA SER A 144 -1.79 3.62 -12.59
C SER A 144 -2.22 3.22 -11.17
N TYR A 145 -1.52 3.67 -10.12
CA TYR A 145 -1.95 3.44 -8.73
C TYR A 145 -3.27 4.15 -8.44
N LEU A 146 -3.37 5.42 -8.84
CA LEU A 146 -4.58 6.22 -8.68
C LEU A 146 -5.74 5.64 -9.50
N GLY A 147 -5.47 5.20 -10.73
CA GLY A 147 -6.45 4.53 -11.57
C GLY A 147 -6.97 3.23 -10.94
N LEU A 148 -6.07 2.38 -10.43
CA LEU A 148 -6.45 1.13 -9.76
C LEU A 148 -7.28 1.40 -8.50
N GLY A 149 -6.91 2.40 -7.70
CA GLY A 149 -7.70 2.83 -6.55
C GLY A 149 -9.08 3.37 -6.94
N ALA A 150 -9.16 4.14 -8.03
CA ALA A 150 -10.43 4.66 -8.55
C ALA A 150 -11.36 3.55 -9.07
N ILE A 151 -10.82 2.54 -9.74
CA ILE A 151 -11.58 1.33 -10.12
C ILE A 151 -12.11 0.66 -8.85
N GLY A 152 -11.30 0.59 -7.78
CA GLY A 152 -11.72 0.02 -6.51
C GLY A 152 -12.90 0.74 -5.86
N LEU A 153 -12.91 2.08 -5.93
CA LEU A 153 -14.04 2.90 -5.49
C LEU A 153 -15.32 2.68 -6.32
N GLY A 154 -15.22 2.07 -7.49
CA GLY A 154 -16.39 1.67 -8.29
C GLY A 154 -17.33 0.68 -7.58
N ALA A 155 -16.89 0.06 -6.48
CA ALA A 155 -17.72 -0.81 -5.66
C ALA A 155 -18.65 -0.06 -4.70
N LEU A 156 -18.42 1.24 -4.44
CA LEU A 156 -19.19 2.01 -3.44
C LEU A 156 -20.73 1.87 -3.59
N PRO A 157 -21.33 1.86 -4.80
CA PRO A 157 -22.77 1.67 -4.95
C PRO A 157 -23.31 0.34 -4.41
N ASP A 158 -22.47 -0.68 -4.32
CA ASP A 158 -22.83 -2.03 -3.88
C ASP A 158 -22.50 -2.27 -2.39
N LEU A 159 -21.82 -1.32 -1.73
CA LEU A 159 -21.48 -1.38 -0.31
C LEU A 159 -22.62 -0.82 0.57
N THR A 160 -23.87 -1.12 0.25
CA THR A 160 -25.05 -0.56 0.95
C THR A 160 -25.28 -1.15 2.34
N MET A 161 -24.75 -2.35 2.58
CA MET A 161 -24.94 -3.10 3.82
C MET A 161 -23.85 -2.84 4.88
N ILE A 162 -22.80 -2.09 4.55
CA ILE A 162 -21.74 -1.76 5.51
C ILE A 162 -22.04 -0.42 6.20
N PRO A 163 -21.58 -0.22 7.45
CA PRO A 163 -21.83 1.03 8.17
C PRO A 163 -21.33 2.26 7.40
N THR A 164 -22.07 3.36 7.47
CA THR A 164 -21.68 4.63 6.83
C THR A 164 -20.30 5.11 7.29
N ALA A 165 -19.94 4.82 8.55
CA ALA A 165 -18.62 5.12 9.08
C ALA A 165 -17.49 4.38 8.33
N SER A 166 -17.71 3.13 7.88
CA SER A 166 -16.76 2.40 7.03
C SER A 166 -16.60 3.08 5.67
N LEU A 167 -17.67 3.60 5.08
CA LEU A 167 -17.61 4.36 3.83
C LEU A 167 -16.79 5.64 3.98
N TYR A 168 -16.98 6.39 5.07
CA TYR A 168 -16.15 7.56 5.36
C TYR A 168 -14.68 7.18 5.55
N CYS A 169 -14.40 6.07 6.21
CA CYS A 169 -13.03 5.56 6.34
C CYS A 169 -12.41 5.24 4.98
N ILE A 170 -13.13 4.61 4.06
CA ILE A 170 -12.64 4.35 2.69
C ILE A 170 -12.30 5.67 1.99
N LEU A 171 -13.20 6.66 2.04
CA LEU A 171 -12.99 7.96 1.40
C LEU A 171 -11.78 8.70 2.01
N LEU A 172 -11.70 8.79 3.33
CA LEU A 172 -10.57 9.42 4.04
C LEU A 172 -9.25 8.69 3.77
N GLY A 173 -9.28 7.35 3.68
CA GLY A 173 -8.14 6.52 3.33
C GLY A 173 -7.62 6.82 1.94
N VAL A 174 -8.49 6.77 0.92
CA VAL A 174 -8.11 7.09 -0.46
C VAL A 174 -7.64 8.53 -0.61
N THR A 175 -8.33 9.49 0.01
CA THR A 175 -7.90 10.89 0.01
C THR A 175 -6.52 11.07 0.63
N SER A 176 -6.21 10.36 1.72
CA SER A 176 -4.88 10.40 2.35
C SER A 176 -3.79 9.92 1.39
N PHE A 177 -4.01 8.83 0.64
CA PHE A 177 -3.07 8.35 -0.38
C PHE A 177 -2.87 9.37 -1.52
N VAL A 178 -3.94 10.04 -1.96
CA VAL A 178 -3.86 11.08 -3.00
C VAL A 178 -3.05 12.28 -2.49
N ILE A 179 -3.31 12.75 -1.27
CA ILE A 179 -2.56 13.86 -0.65
C ILE A 179 -1.08 13.50 -0.54
N GLY A 180 -0.78 12.30 -0.02
CA GLY A 180 0.58 11.78 0.06
C GLY A 180 1.28 11.84 -1.30
N THR A 181 0.60 11.44 -2.37
CA THR A 181 1.18 11.38 -3.73
C THR A 181 1.66 12.76 -4.18
N GLY A 182 0.94 13.82 -3.79
CA GLY A 182 1.34 15.21 -4.02
C GLY A 182 2.68 15.56 -3.36
N PHE A 183 2.94 15.08 -2.13
CA PHE A 183 4.23 15.27 -1.46
C PHE A 183 5.35 14.44 -2.11
N TYR A 184 5.08 13.18 -2.44
CA TYR A 184 6.04 12.30 -3.12
C TYR A 184 6.53 12.90 -4.45
N ALA A 185 5.61 13.49 -5.24
CA ALA A 185 5.90 14.08 -6.53
C ALA A 185 6.83 15.31 -6.47
N ARG A 186 6.87 16.03 -5.34
CA ARG A 186 7.70 17.22 -5.14
C ARG A 186 9.14 16.84 -4.83
N LYS A 187 9.95 16.62 -5.87
CA LYS A 187 11.34 16.12 -5.74
C LYS A 187 12.27 17.02 -4.93
N THR A 188 11.99 18.32 -4.84
CA THR A 188 12.80 19.32 -4.12
C THR A 188 12.42 19.47 -2.65
N LEU A 189 11.33 18.86 -2.20
CA LEU A 189 10.82 19.01 -0.83
C LEU A 189 11.70 18.23 0.18
N PRO A 190 12.22 18.88 1.23
CA PRO A 190 12.87 18.20 2.35
C PRO A 190 11.93 17.17 3.00
N TYR A 191 12.48 16.03 3.46
CA TYR A 191 11.69 14.96 4.08
C TYR A 191 10.54 14.37 3.23
N ARG A 192 10.51 14.59 1.91
CA ARG A 192 9.38 14.16 1.04
C ARG A 192 8.97 12.70 1.20
N TYR A 193 9.93 11.79 1.40
CA TYR A 193 9.64 10.35 1.59
C TYR A 193 8.99 10.08 2.94
N ALA A 194 9.51 10.68 4.01
CA ALA A 194 8.91 10.56 5.34
C ALA A 194 7.47 11.11 5.36
N ILE A 195 7.26 12.28 4.74
CA ILE A 195 5.93 12.89 4.63
C ILE A 195 5.00 11.99 3.81
N TRP A 196 5.46 11.47 2.67
CA TRP A 196 4.71 10.49 1.87
C TRP A 196 4.30 9.27 2.71
N HIS A 197 5.24 8.64 3.41
CA HIS A 197 4.95 7.45 4.21
C HIS A 197 4.07 7.73 5.42
N ILE A 198 4.09 8.95 5.98
CA ILE A 198 3.12 9.38 7.02
C ILE A 198 1.70 9.32 6.44
N TRP A 199 1.48 9.89 5.25
CA TRP A 199 0.17 9.86 4.60
C TRP A 199 -0.24 8.45 4.17
N VAL A 200 0.71 7.58 3.79
CA VAL A 200 0.44 6.15 3.54
C VAL A 200 -0.01 5.47 4.83
N ASN A 201 0.63 5.71 5.96
CA ASN A 201 0.21 5.15 7.25
C ASN A 201 -1.16 5.66 7.67
N ILE A 202 -1.44 6.96 7.54
CA ILE A 202 -2.77 7.54 7.83
C ILE A 202 -3.84 6.90 6.94
N GLY A 203 -3.57 6.77 5.63
CA GLY A 203 -4.48 6.09 4.70
C GLY A 203 -4.71 4.63 5.09
N GLY A 204 -3.65 3.92 5.46
CA GLY A 204 -3.71 2.54 5.94
C GLY A 204 -4.53 2.39 7.23
N ILE A 205 -4.42 3.32 8.18
CA ILE A 205 -5.21 3.35 9.42
C ILE A 205 -6.70 3.49 9.09
N PHE A 206 -7.07 4.42 8.22
CA PHE A 206 -8.46 4.58 7.79
C PHE A 206 -8.98 3.34 7.08
N MET A 207 -8.21 2.77 6.15
CA MET A 207 -8.61 1.56 5.44
C MET A 207 -8.80 0.35 6.38
N PHE A 208 -7.86 0.13 7.31
CA PHE A 208 -7.98 -0.89 8.35
C PHE A 208 -9.24 -0.65 9.20
N THR A 209 -9.45 0.58 9.67
CA THR A 209 -10.61 0.94 10.50
C THR A 209 -11.91 0.70 9.75
N GLY A 210 -11.97 1.04 8.45
CA GLY A 210 -13.14 0.79 7.62
C GLY A 210 -13.44 -0.70 7.45
N ILE A 211 -12.41 -1.53 7.24
CA ILE A 211 -12.53 -3.00 7.17
C ILE A 211 -12.99 -3.57 8.51
N TRP A 212 -12.42 -3.08 9.62
CA TRP A 212 -12.79 -3.53 10.96
C TRP A 212 -14.28 -3.25 11.22
N MET A 213 -14.70 -1.99 11.04
CA MET A 213 -16.07 -1.56 11.27
C MET A 213 -17.07 -2.21 10.31
N SER A 214 -16.64 -2.64 9.12
CA SER A 214 -17.56 -3.32 8.20
C SER A 214 -17.83 -4.75 8.62
N LEU A 215 -16.92 -5.39 9.37
CA LEU A 215 -16.99 -6.82 9.68
C LEU A 215 -17.28 -7.14 11.15
N PHE A 216 -17.04 -6.20 12.07
CA PHE A 216 -17.16 -6.40 13.53
C PHE A 216 -17.80 -5.17 14.20
#